data_AF-A0A7W1IHN3-F1
#
_entry.id   AF-A0A7W1IHN3-F1
#
_cell.length_a   1.000
_cell.length_b   1.000
_cell.length_c   1.000
_cell.angle_alpha   90.00
_cell.angle_beta   90.00
_cell.angle_gamma   90.00
#
_symmetry.space_group_name_H-M   'P 1'
#
loop_
_entity.id
_entity.type
_entity.pdbx_description
1 polymer ?
#
loop_
_entity_poly.entity_id
_entity_poly.type
_entity_poly.pdbx_seq_one_letter_code
_entity_poly.pdbx_strand_id
1 'polypeptide(L)' 'MNGERLPASYANFYIANGVVLVPTFNDRNDRPALEIIAGLFPDRHVVGIHAVDLVWGFGTLHCLTQQWPEVGTTG' A
#
# COMPACT_ATOMS: atom_id res chain seq x y z
N MET A 1 -18.05 10.73 -13.28
CA MET A 1 -17.15 11.29 -12.26
C MET A 1 -17.73 12.65 -11.83
N ASN A 2 -18.35 12.74 -10.65
CA ASN A 2 -19.18 13.88 -10.25
C ASN A 2 -18.44 14.88 -9.31
N GLY A 3 -17.11 14.95 -9.40
CA GLY A 3 -16.29 15.82 -8.53
C GLY A 3 -16.17 15.34 -7.07
N GLU A 4 -16.53 14.09 -6.78
CA GLU A 4 -16.42 13.50 -5.44
C GLU A 4 -14.96 13.37 -4.99
N ARG A 5 -14.71 13.69 -3.72
CA ARG A 5 -13.39 13.52 -3.10
C ARG A 5 -13.26 12.09 -2.59
N LEU A 6 -12.35 11.32 -3.20
CA LEU A 6 -12.05 9.96 -2.81
C LEU A 6 -10.97 9.90 -1.71
N PRO A 7 -10.98 8.89 -0.82
CA PRO A 7 -10.02 8.76 0.27
C PRO A 7 -8.69 8.13 -0.18
N ALA A 8 -8.07 8.67 -1.23
CA ALA A 8 -6.76 8.20 -1.71
C ALA A 8 -5.67 8.46 -0.66
N SER A 9 -4.96 7.41 -0.26
CA SER A 9 -3.91 7.50 0.76
C SER A 9 -2.82 6.47 0.51
N TYR A 10 -1.58 6.96 0.37
CA TYR A 10 -0.37 6.12 0.30
C TYR A 10 -0.16 5.32 1.59
N ALA A 11 -0.68 5.79 2.73
CA ALA A 11 -0.58 5.10 4.02
C ALA A 11 -1.44 3.82 4.08
N ASN A 12 -2.30 3.58 3.09
CA ASN A 12 -3.12 2.38 2.99
C ASN A 12 -2.34 1.22 2.31
N PHE A 13 -1.04 1.14 2.59
CA PHE A 13 -0.14 0.10 2.10
C PHE A 13 -0.27 -1.21 2.89
N TYR A 14 0.17 -2.32 2.30
CA TYR A 14 0.20 -3.63 2.94
C TYR A 14 1.63 -4.12 3.10
N ILE A 15 1.95 -4.64 4.29
CA ILE A 15 3.27 -5.22 4.60
C ILE A 15 3.15 -6.75 4.58
N ALA A 16 3.85 -7.40 3.65
CA ALA A 16 4.05 -8.86 3.59
C ALA A 16 5.53 -9.20 3.84
N ASN A 17 5.83 -10.46 4.16
CA ASN A 17 7.12 -10.91 4.71
C ASN A 17 8.39 -10.27 4.09
N GLY A 18 8.48 -10.18 2.76
CA GLY A 18 9.61 -9.56 2.06
C GLY A 18 9.25 -8.36 1.17
N VAL A 19 8.00 -7.88 1.23
CA VAL A 19 7.49 -6.86 0.29
C VAL A 19 6.54 -5.89 0.98
N VAL A 20 6.55 -4.63 0.55
CA VAL A 20 5.54 -3.63 0.92
C VAL A 20 4.80 -3.21 -0.34
N LEU A 21 3.49 -3.44 -0.40
CA LEU A 21 2.63 -3.06 -1.51
C LEU A 21 2.01 -1.69 -1.22
N VAL A 22 2.30 -0.69 -2.05
CA VAL A 22 1.87 0.71 -1.86
C VAL A 22 0.88 1.08 -2.94
N PRO A 23 -0.31 1.65 -2.62
CA PRO A 23 -1.23 2.09 -3.65
C PRO A 23 -0.68 3.33 -4.39
N THR A 24 -0.82 3.37 -5.70
CA THR A 24 -0.48 4.52 -6.56
C THR A 24 -1.71 5.02 -7.29
N PHE A 25 -1.75 6.33 -7.57
CA PHE A 25 -2.97 7.00 -8.03
C PHE A 25 -2.80 7.78 -9.34
N ASN A 26 -1.68 7.57 -10.05
CA ASN A 26 -1.27 8.43 -11.17
C ASN A 26 -1.18 9.91 -10.73
N ASP A 27 -0.68 10.10 -9.51
CA ASP A 27 -0.51 11.39 -8.86
C ASP A 27 0.98 11.73 -8.80
N ARG A 28 1.30 13.03 -8.83
CA ARG A 28 2.70 13.50 -8.80
C ARG A 28 3.48 13.04 -7.56
N ASN A 29 2.77 12.68 -6.48
CA ASN A 29 3.38 12.23 -5.24
C ASN A 29 3.59 10.70 -5.18
N ASP A 30 3.22 9.94 -6.22
CA ASP A 30 3.42 8.49 -6.27
C ASP A 30 4.91 8.14 -6.03
N ARG A 31 5.82 8.80 -6.75
CA ARG A 31 7.26 8.57 -6.62
C ARG A 31 7.82 8.98 -5.25
N PRO A 32 7.60 10.21 -4.75
CA PRO A 32 8.00 10.58 -3.39
C PRO A 32 7.48 9.63 -2.31
N ALA A 33 6.22 9.17 -2.42
CA ALA A 33 5.65 8.24 -1.46
C ALA A 33 6.38 6.88 -1.47
N LEU A 34 6.65 6.34 -2.66
CA LEU A 34 7.42 5.10 -2.81
C LEU A 34 8.84 5.23 -2.26
N GLU A 35 9.53 6.34 -2.53
CA GLU A 35 10.89 6.60 -2.01
C GLU A 35 10.93 6.67 -0.49
N ILE A 36 9.97 7.38 0.13
CA ILE A 36 9.87 7.48 1.60
C ILE A 36 9.60 6.10 2.20
N ILE A 37 8.64 5.36 1.65
CA ILE A 37 8.28 4.03 2.18
C ILE A 37 9.45 3.05 2.00
N ALA A 38 10.17 3.09 0.88
CA ALA A 38 11.38 2.29 0.67
C ALA A 38 12.46 2.59 1.72
N GLY A 39 12.66 3.87 2.07
CA GLY A 39 13.59 4.25 3.13
C GLY A 39 13.21 3.72 4.53
N LEU A 40 11.92 3.46 4.78
CA LEU A 40 11.43 2.92 6.05
C LEU A 40 11.54 1.40 6.15
N PHE A 41 11.62 0.69 5.03
CA PHE A 41 11.66 -0.78 4.98
C PHE A 41 12.88 -1.27 4.18
N PRO A 42 14.12 -1.07 4.67
CA PRO A 42 15.34 -1.38 3.92
C PRO A 42 15.47 -2.86 3.55
N ASP A 43 14.89 -3.76 4.34
CA ASP A 43 14.93 -5.21 4.13
C ASP A 43 13.74 -5.75 3.32
N ARG A 44 12.89 -4.88 2.77
CA ARG A 44 11.71 -5.28 1.98
C ARG A 44 11.68 -4.59 0.63
N HIS A 45 11.22 -5.30 -0.38
CA HIS A 45 11.00 -4.72 -1.69
C HIS A 45 9.71 -3.88 -1.70
N VAL A 46 9.77 -2.61 -2.06
CA VAL A 46 8.58 -1.74 -2.15
C VAL A 46 8.04 -1.73 -3.57
N VAL A 47 6.77 -2.11 -3.73
CA VAL A 47 6.10 -2.23 -5.04
C VAL A 47 4.86 -1.36 -5.07
N GLY A 48 4.80 -0.45 -6.04
CA GLY A 48 3.61 0.36 -6.31
C GLY A 48 2.54 -0.42 -7.08
N ILE A 49 1.29 -0.34 -6.65
CA ILE A 49 0.12 -0.97 -7.29
C ILE A 49 -0.88 0.11 -7.69
N HIS A 50 -1.23 0.18 -8.97
CA HIS A 50 -2.21 1.14 -9.47
C HIS A 50 -3.60 0.90 -8.85
N ALA A 51 -4.06 1.83 -8.03
CA ALA A 51 -5.22 1.68 -7.16
C ALA A 51 -6.34 2.70 -7.44
N VAL A 52 -6.31 3.36 -8.61
CA VAL A 52 -7.32 4.36 -9.00
C VAL A 52 -8.73 3.77 -9.03
N ASP A 53 -8.88 2.55 -9.52
CA ASP A 53 -10.19 1.88 -9.52
C ASP A 53 -10.59 1.39 -8.13
N LEU A 54 -9.63 0.98 -7.31
CA LEU A 54 -9.90 0.48 -5.95
C LEU A 54 -10.43 1.57 -5.03
N VAL A 55 -9.86 2.79 -5.11
CA VAL A 55 -10.22 3.89 -4.20
C VAL A 55 -11.66 4.39 -4.39
N TRP A 56 -12.31 4.07 -5.52
CA TRP A 56 -13.76 4.28 -5.69
C TRP A 56 -14.60 3.47 -4.71
N GLY A 57 -14.08 2.33 -4.23
CA GLY A 57 -14.65 1.56 -3.13
C GLY A 57 -14.37 2.13 -1.74
N PHE A 58 -13.86 3.36 -1.64
CA PHE A 58 -13.49 4.04 -0.40
C PHE A 58 -12.35 3.39 0.42
N GLY A 59 -11.53 2.54 -0.21
CA GLY A 59 -10.36 1.90 0.41
C GLY A 59 -9.39 1.34 -0.63
N THR A 60 -8.20 0.89 -0.21
CA THR A 60 -7.22 0.27 -1.11
C THR A 60 -6.61 -0.99 -0.47
N LEU A 61 -5.29 -1.19 -0.57
CA LEU A 61 -4.61 -2.46 -0.30
C LEU A 61 -4.80 -2.91 1.15
N HIS A 62 -4.50 -2.05 2.13
CA HIS A 62 -4.61 -2.41 3.56
C HIS A 62 -6.02 -2.86 3.94
N CYS A 63 -7.04 -2.17 3.43
CA CYS A 63 -8.44 -2.46 3.74
C CYS A 63 -8.93 -3.80 3.16
N LEU A 64 -8.31 -4.29 2.09
CA LEU A 64 -8.69 -5.52 1.39
C LEU A 64 -7.95 -6.76 1.91
N THR A 65 -6.85 -6.55 2.64
CA THR A 65 -5.96 -7.62 3.09
C THR A 65 -6.12 -7.92 4.58
N GLN A 66 -5.89 -9.18 4.95
CA GLN A 66 -5.75 -9.61 6.34
C GLN A 66 -4.52 -10.53 6.44
N GLN A 67 -3.47 -10.11 7.14
CA GLN A 67 -2.32 -10.96 7.39
C GLN A 67 -2.65 -12.05 8.41
N TRP A 68 -2.06 -13.23 8.20
CA TRP A 68 -2.01 -14.32 9.17
C TRP A 68 -0.55 -14.59 9.51
N PRO A 69 -0.15 -14.49 10.79
CA PRO A 69 1.21 -14.79 11.19
C PRO A 69 1.49 -16.29 11.04
N GLU A 70 2.73 -16.62 10.69
CA GLU A 70 3.21 -17.99 10.80
C GLU A 70 3.26 -18.38 12.29
N VAL A 71 2.95 -19.64 12.59
CA VAL A 71 3.08 -20.17 13.95
C VAL A 71 4.57 -20.15 14.30
N GLY A 72 4.95 -19.36 15.32
CA GLY A 72 6.32 -19.33 15.77
C GLY A 72 6.77 -20.72 16.24
N THR A 73 7.80 -21.28 15.61
CA THR A 73 8.49 -22.45 16.15
C THR A 73 9.30 -22.00 17.37
N THR A 74 8.74 -22.14 18.57
CA THR A 74 9.54 -22.15 19.80
C THR A 74 10.44 -23.38 19.76
N GLY A 75 11.72 -23.16 19.45
CA GLY A 75 12.82 -24.09 19.77
C GLY A 75 13.31 -23.88 21.18
#